data_AF-A0A3N7HUK6-F1
#
_entry.id   AF-A0A3N7HUK6-F1
#
_cell.length_a   1.000
_cell.length_b   1.000
_cell.length_c   1.000
_cell.angle_alpha   90.00
_cell.angle_beta   90.00
_cell.angle_gamma   90.00
#
_symmetry.space_group_name_H-M   'P 1'
#
loop_
_entity.id
_entity.type
_entity.pdbx_description
1 polymer ?
#
loop_
_entity_poly.entity_id
_entity_poly.type
_entity_poly.pdbx_seq_one_letter_code
_entity_poly.pdbx_strand_id
1 'polypeptide(L)'
;MIRTLKLSVLAAALCVASSGFAADAMSKDDYKAAKDKIEADYKAAKDGCKDMKDNAKDVCQKQAKATEKIAIADLDYKRSGKDSDRLKAEKVKAEQDYAVAKEKCEDLKGAEESACKKEAKAVEAKAKADIKAEKKAEKSAPKTAG
;
A
#
# COMPACT_ATOMS: atom_id res chain seq x y z
N MET A 1 -58.54 -4.26 11.26
CA MET A 1 -58.80 -3.99 9.82
C MET A 1 -57.49 -3.48 9.22
N ILE A 2 -56.64 -4.37 8.72
CA ILE A 2 -56.50 -4.74 7.30
C ILE A 2 -56.33 -3.51 6.39
N ARG A 3 -55.12 -3.29 5.87
CA ARG A 3 -54.82 -3.64 4.47
C ARG A 3 -53.32 -3.61 4.15
N THR A 4 -52.78 -4.80 3.97
CA THR A 4 -51.64 -5.10 3.10
C THR A 4 -51.95 -4.73 1.64
N LEU A 5 -50.86 -4.61 0.86
CA LEU A 5 -50.75 -4.80 -0.59
C LEU A 5 -50.78 -3.53 -1.48
N LYS A 6 -49.59 -3.17 -1.98
CA LYS A 6 -49.23 -3.40 -3.39
C LYS A 6 -47.73 -3.23 -3.63
N LEU A 7 -47.06 -4.35 -3.91
CA LEU A 7 -45.92 -4.37 -4.82
C LEU A 7 -46.34 -3.63 -6.10
N SER A 8 -45.59 -2.60 -6.48
CA SER A 8 -45.48 -2.17 -7.86
C SER A 8 -44.03 -2.30 -8.26
N VAL A 9 -43.74 -3.46 -8.86
CA VAL A 9 -42.59 -3.65 -9.74
C VAL A 9 -42.78 -2.67 -10.90
N LEU A 10 -41.92 -1.65 -10.98
CA LEU A 10 -41.70 -0.93 -12.21
C LEU A 10 -40.22 -1.07 -12.55
N ALA A 11 -39.94 -2.04 -13.43
CA ALA A 11 -38.67 -2.19 -14.10
C ALA A 11 -38.47 -0.98 -15.03
N ALA A 12 -37.69 0.00 -14.60
CA ALA A 12 -37.09 0.99 -15.48
C ALA A 12 -35.67 0.52 -15.79
N ALA A 13 -35.53 -0.13 -16.96
CA ALA A 13 -34.25 -0.34 -17.59
C ALA A 13 -33.62 1.02 -17.91
N LEU A 14 -32.82 1.54 -16.98
CA LEU A 14 -31.87 2.58 -17.30
C LEU A 14 -30.62 1.86 -17.82
N CYS A 15 -30.44 1.89 -19.15
CA CYS A 15 -29.14 1.68 -19.76
C CYS A 15 -28.18 2.72 -19.18
N VAL A 16 -27.54 2.39 -18.06
CA VAL A 16 -26.28 3.04 -17.71
C VAL A 16 -25.32 2.54 -18.76
N ALA A 17 -25.04 3.40 -19.74
CA ALA A 17 -23.88 3.26 -20.59
C ALA A 17 -22.71 2.98 -19.64
N SER A 18 -22.22 1.75 -19.67
CA SER A 18 -20.91 1.43 -19.14
C SER A 18 -19.93 2.20 -20.02
N SER A 19 -19.75 3.48 -19.71
CA SER A 19 -18.50 4.16 -19.95
C SER A 19 -17.48 3.31 -19.22
N GLY A 20 -16.88 2.37 -19.96
CA GLY A 20 -15.63 1.80 -19.56
C GLY A 20 -14.75 3.00 -19.30
N PHE A 21 -14.49 3.28 -18.02
CA PHE A 21 -13.34 4.06 -17.65
C PHE A 21 -12.16 3.22 -18.15
N ALA A 22 -11.74 3.46 -19.39
CA ALA A 22 -10.37 3.19 -19.76
C ALA A 22 -9.56 3.94 -18.71
N ALA A 23 -8.95 3.21 -17.79
CA ALA A 23 -7.98 3.80 -16.89
C ALA A 23 -6.87 4.33 -17.80
N ASP A 24 -6.89 5.64 -18.08
CA ASP A 24 -5.83 6.28 -18.84
C ASP A 24 -4.51 5.98 -18.14
N ALA A 25 -3.66 5.20 -18.81
CA ALA A 25 -2.34 4.87 -18.29
C ALA A 25 -1.58 6.18 -18.08
N MET A 26 -1.08 6.40 -16.86
CA MET A 26 -0.36 7.62 -16.48
C MET A 26 0.76 7.94 -17.49
N SER A 27 0.79 9.17 -17.99
CA SER A 27 1.81 9.60 -18.95
C SER A 27 3.22 9.58 -18.33
N LYS A 28 4.26 9.60 -19.17
CA LYS A 28 5.64 9.67 -18.69
C LYS A 28 5.90 10.95 -17.89
N ASP A 29 5.32 12.06 -18.33
CA ASP A 29 5.50 13.37 -17.71
C ASP A 29 4.76 13.44 -16.37
N ASP A 30 3.53 12.93 -16.30
CA ASP A 30 2.77 12.82 -15.04
C ASP A 30 3.47 11.92 -14.03
N TYR A 31 4.01 10.78 -14.48
CA TYR A 31 4.79 9.89 -13.62
C TYR A 31 6.05 10.57 -13.08
N LYS A 32 6.78 11.29 -13.94
CA LYS A 32 7.97 12.03 -13.51
C LYS A 32 7.61 13.11 -12.50
N ALA A 33 6.57 13.91 -12.78
CA ALA A 33 6.11 14.96 -11.87
C ALA A 33 5.65 14.38 -10.52
N ALA A 34 4.92 13.26 -10.53
CA ALA A 34 4.52 12.56 -9.31
C ALA A 34 5.72 12.04 -8.51
N LYS A 35 6.73 11.49 -9.19
CA LYS A 35 7.97 11.03 -8.55
C LYS A 35 8.78 12.19 -7.97
N ASP A 36 8.94 13.28 -8.71
CA ASP A 36 9.64 14.49 -8.26
C ASP A 36 8.96 15.07 -7.00
N LYS A 37 7.61 15.03 -6.96
CA LYS A 37 6.84 15.40 -5.77
C LYS A 37 7.12 14.47 -4.57
N ILE A 38 7.12 13.15 -4.77
CA ILE A 38 7.43 12.17 -3.71
C ILE A 38 8.83 12.42 -3.14
N GLU A 39 9.82 12.68 -4.00
CA GLU A 39 11.19 13.00 -3.58
C GLU A 39 11.27 14.33 -2.80
N ALA A 40 10.49 15.33 -3.19
CA ALA A 40 10.40 16.60 -2.46
C ALA A 40 9.75 16.40 -1.07
N ASP A 41 8.64 15.65 -1.00
CA ASP A 41 7.95 15.31 0.25
C ASP A 41 8.88 14.52 1.19
N TYR A 42 9.67 13.58 0.66
CA TYR A 42 10.69 12.85 1.43
C TYR A 42 11.78 13.76 2.00
N LYS A 43 12.30 14.69 1.18
CA LYS A 43 13.31 15.66 1.64
C LYS A 43 12.75 16.54 2.76
N ALA A 44 11.54 17.07 2.58
CA ALA A 44 10.85 17.86 3.60
C ALA A 44 10.62 17.07 4.90
N ALA A 45 10.15 15.83 4.79
CA ALA A 45 9.95 14.95 5.95
C ALA A 45 11.27 14.68 6.70
N LYS A 46 12.37 14.40 5.98
CA LYS A 46 13.69 14.22 6.58
C LYS A 46 14.22 15.48 7.25
N ASP A 47 13.98 16.64 6.64
CA ASP A 47 14.37 17.91 7.20
C ASP A 47 13.61 18.18 8.52
N GLY A 48 12.32 17.84 8.56
CA GLY A 48 11.52 17.88 9.80
C GLY A 48 12.01 16.94 10.91
N CYS A 49 12.78 15.90 10.58
CA CYS A 49 13.40 15.01 11.58
C CYS A 49 14.69 15.57 12.18
N LYS A 50 15.26 16.69 11.67
CA LYS A 50 16.62 17.14 12.06
C LYS A 50 16.73 17.51 13.53
N ASP A 51 15.69 18.14 14.08
CA ASP A 51 15.65 18.62 15.47
C ASP A 51 15.36 17.52 16.49
N MET A 52 14.99 16.32 16.02
CA MET A 52 14.84 15.14 16.87
C MET A 52 16.20 14.57 17.27
N LYS A 53 16.21 13.75 18.33
CA LYS A 53 17.41 13.11 18.89
C LYS A 53 17.21 11.61 19.07
N ASP A 54 18.33 10.90 19.12
CA ASP A 54 18.41 9.46 19.42
C ASP A 54 17.41 8.64 18.57
N ASN A 55 16.83 7.59 19.14
CA ASN A 55 15.94 6.69 18.40
C ASN A 55 14.71 7.42 17.81
N ALA A 56 14.21 8.48 18.43
CA ALA A 56 13.12 9.27 17.86
C ALA A 56 13.50 9.87 16.49
N LYS A 57 14.75 10.33 16.34
CA LYS A 57 15.29 10.79 15.06
C LYS A 57 15.38 9.65 14.05
N ASP A 58 15.87 8.50 14.47
CA ASP A 58 16.07 7.37 13.57
C ASP A 58 14.75 6.78 13.09
N VAL A 59 13.76 6.66 13.98
CA VAL A 59 12.37 6.31 13.66
C VAL A 59 11.78 7.31 12.66
N CYS A 60 11.94 8.61 12.89
CA CYS A 60 11.43 9.64 11.99
C CYS A 60 12.05 9.52 10.58
N GLN A 61 13.37 9.37 10.49
CA GLN A 61 14.07 9.21 9.21
C GLN A 61 13.65 7.92 8.49
N LYS A 62 13.49 6.82 9.22
CA LYS A 62 13.00 5.54 8.66
C LYS A 62 11.57 5.65 8.19
N GLN A 63 10.69 6.35 8.90
CA GLN A 63 9.33 6.61 8.47
C GLN A 63 9.30 7.44 7.19
N ALA A 64 10.08 8.52 7.10
CA ALA A 64 10.19 9.33 5.88
C ALA A 64 10.63 8.48 4.68
N LYS A 65 11.67 7.65 4.86
CA LYS A 65 12.17 6.74 3.82
C LYS A 65 11.18 5.62 3.47
N ALA A 66 10.45 5.12 4.46
CA ALA A 66 9.40 4.12 4.27
C ALA A 66 8.29 4.69 3.38
N THR A 67 7.78 5.87 3.73
CA THR A 67 6.74 6.58 2.98
C THR A 67 7.18 6.84 1.55
N GLU A 68 8.41 7.31 1.32
CA GLU A 68 8.97 7.53 -0.03
C GLU A 68 8.90 6.25 -0.87
N LYS A 69 9.45 5.14 -0.36
CA LYS A 69 9.52 3.87 -1.10
C LYS A 69 8.16 3.26 -1.37
N ILE A 70 7.25 3.33 -0.40
CA ILE A 70 5.87 2.86 -0.57
C ILE A 70 5.19 3.69 -1.65
N ALA A 71 5.30 5.02 -1.59
CA ALA A 71 4.69 5.90 -2.58
C ALA A 71 5.24 5.67 -3.99
N ILE A 72 6.55 5.42 -4.14
CA ILE A 72 7.15 5.06 -5.45
C ILE A 72 6.59 3.73 -5.95
N ALA A 73 6.50 2.71 -5.10
CA ALA A 73 5.98 1.40 -5.52
C ALA A 73 4.48 1.46 -5.88
N ASP A 74 3.69 2.23 -5.14
CA ASP A 74 2.29 2.50 -5.46
C ASP A 74 2.16 3.29 -6.77
N LEU A 75 3.05 4.26 -7.02
CA LEU A 75 3.10 5.00 -8.27
C LEU A 75 3.44 4.09 -9.46
N ASP A 76 4.38 3.17 -9.30
CA ASP A 76 4.73 2.18 -10.31
C ASP A 76 3.53 1.28 -10.65
N TYR A 77 2.80 0.82 -9.63
CA TYR A 77 1.57 0.06 -9.83
C TYR A 77 0.48 0.89 -10.53
N LYS A 78 0.24 2.14 -10.09
CA LYS A 78 -0.73 3.04 -10.72
C LYS A 78 -0.42 3.29 -12.20
N ARG A 79 0.86 3.38 -12.56
CA ARG A 79 1.29 3.56 -13.95
C ARG A 79 1.14 2.28 -14.77
N SER A 80 1.49 1.13 -14.21
CA SER A 80 1.52 -0.13 -14.97
C SER A 80 0.16 -0.82 -15.04
N GLY A 81 -0.69 -0.66 -14.03
CA GLY A 81 -1.94 -1.39 -13.85
C GLY A 81 -1.75 -2.90 -13.64
N LYS A 82 -0.52 -3.39 -13.46
CA LYS A 82 -0.22 -4.83 -13.40
C LYS A 82 -0.35 -5.34 -11.97
N ASP A 83 -1.08 -6.43 -11.78
CA ASP A 83 -1.15 -7.17 -10.50
C ASP A 83 0.24 -7.52 -9.95
N SER A 84 1.19 -7.87 -10.82
CA SER A 84 2.57 -8.13 -10.40
C SER A 84 3.26 -6.93 -9.74
N ASP A 85 2.88 -5.70 -10.10
CA ASP A 85 3.40 -4.48 -9.48
C ASP A 85 2.59 -4.09 -8.24
N ARG A 86 1.28 -4.39 -8.17
CA ARG A 86 0.49 -4.35 -6.93
C ARG A 86 1.16 -5.18 -5.83
N LEU A 87 1.43 -6.46 -6.13
CA LEU A 87 2.06 -7.39 -5.19
C LEU A 87 3.47 -6.95 -4.79
N LYS A 88 4.21 -6.25 -5.66
CA LYS A 88 5.50 -5.64 -5.30
C LYS A 88 5.29 -4.48 -4.35
N ALA A 89 4.32 -3.60 -4.58
CA ALA A 89 4.00 -2.49 -3.71
C ALA A 89 3.62 -2.96 -2.29
N GLU A 90 2.77 -3.99 -2.20
CA GLU A 90 2.43 -4.62 -0.92
C GLU A 90 3.64 -5.23 -0.22
N LYS A 91 4.55 -5.87 -0.98
CA LYS A 91 5.80 -6.40 -0.42
C LYS A 91 6.71 -5.28 0.10
N VAL A 92 6.87 -4.21 -0.66
CA VAL A 92 7.65 -3.03 -0.24
C VAL A 92 7.06 -2.44 1.03
N LYS A 93 5.73 -2.31 1.10
CA LYS A 93 5.03 -1.86 2.30
C LYS A 93 5.32 -2.75 3.51
N ALA A 94 5.16 -4.06 3.39
CA ALA A 94 5.48 -4.99 4.49
C ALA A 94 6.92 -4.85 4.98
N GLU A 95 7.89 -4.71 4.06
CA GLU A 95 9.31 -4.54 4.38
C GLU A 95 9.60 -3.19 5.06
N GLN A 96 8.95 -2.12 4.62
CA GLN A 96 9.14 -0.79 5.20
C GLN A 96 8.44 -0.65 6.55
N ASP A 97 7.23 -1.21 6.70
CA ASP A 97 6.51 -1.27 7.97
C ASP A 97 7.31 -2.05 9.02
N TYR A 98 7.91 -3.18 8.63
CA TYR A 98 8.84 -3.92 9.48
C TYR A 98 10.07 -3.10 9.86
N ALA A 99 10.70 -2.41 8.91
CA ALA A 99 11.89 -1.61 9.20
C ALA A 99 11.59 -0.48 10.20
N VAL A 100 10.43 0.17 10.09
CA VAL A 100 9.97 1.19 11.04
C VAL A 100 9.62 0.57 12.39
N ALA A 101 8.87 -0.54 12.40
CA ALA A 101 8.50 -1.23 13.63
C ALA A 101 9.72 -1.72 14.40
N LYS A 102 10.69 -2.30 13.70
CA LYS A 102 11.97 -2.73 14.29
C LYS A 102 12.69 -1.57 14.96
N GLU A 103 12.68 -0.38 14.34
CA GLU A 103 13.31 0.80 14.95
C GLU A 103 12.59 1.29 16.19
N LYS A 104 11.26 1.33 16.14
CA LYS A 104 10.46 1.67 17.32
C LYS A 104 10.70 0.71 18.48
N CYS A 105 10.98 -0.56 18.19
CA CYS A 105 11.32 -1.52 19.22
C CYS A 105 12.65 -1.21 19.94
N GLU A 106 13.57 -0.45 19.34
CA GLU A 106 14.88 -0.13 19.93
C GLU A 106 14.80 0.86 21.09
N ASP A 107 13.63 1.48 21.32
CA ASP A 107 13.33 2.23 22.54
C ASP A 107 13.13 1.32 23.77
N LEU A 108 12.79 0.05 23.54
CA LEU A 108 12.61 -0.94 24.59
C LEU A 108 13.96 -1.55 24.97
N LYS A 109 13.99 -2.37 26.03
CA LYS A 109 15.21 -3.02 26.49
C LYS A 109 15.00 -4.50 26.79
N GLY A 110 16.07 -5.28 26.63
CA GLY A 110 16.12 -6.68 27.06
C GLY A 110 15.04 -7.56 26.42
N ALA A 111 14.23 -8.20 27.27
CA ALA A 111 13.20 -9.13 26.83
C ALA A 111 12.08 -8.44 26.03
N GLU A 112 11.74 -7.20 26.37
CA GLU A 112 10.65 -6.43 25.74
C GLU A 112 11.03 -6.03 24.30
N GLU A 113 12.25 -5.54 24.11
CA GLU A 113 12.80 -5.26 22.77
C GLU A 113 12.81 -6.53 21.91
N SER A 114 13.29 -7.63 22.47
CA SER A 114 13.38 -8.92 21.78
C SER A 114 12.01 -9.44 21.36
N ALA A 115 10.99 -9.31 22.23
CA ALA A 115 9.62 -9.68 21.92
C ALA A 115 9.04 -8.78 20.82
N CYS A 116 9.19 -7.45 20.94
CA CYS A 116 8.73 -6.49 19.94
C CYS A 116 9.33 -6.76 18.55
N LYS A 117 10.64 -6.99 18.45
CA LYS A 117 11.31 -7.30 17.18
C LYS A 117 10.83 -8.64 16.58
N LYS A 118 10.54 -9.64 17.41
CA LYS A 118 9.98 -10.92 16.96
C LYS A 118 8.57 -10.76 16.42
N GLU A 119 7.72 -9.98 17.09
CA GLU A 119 6.36 -9.68 16.63
C GLU A 119 6.38 -8.92 15.30
N ALA A 120 7.19 -7.86 15.19
CA ALA A 120 7.36 -7.11 13.95
C ALA A 120 7.80 -8.02 12.78
N LYS A 121 8.74 -8.93 13.03
CA LYS A 121 9.18 -9.92 12.04
C LYS A 121 8.09 -10.92 11.68
N ALA A 122 7.27 -11.34 12.64
CA ALA A 122 6.15 -12.25 12.39
C ALA A 122 5.09 -11.60 11.51
N VAL A 123 4.79 -10.31 11.73
CA VAL A 123 3.88 -9.52 10.88
C VAL A 123 4.42 -9.42 9.45
N GLU A 124 5.71 -9.09 9.28
CA GLU A 124 6.35 -9.05 7.96
C GLU A 124 6.28 -10.41 7.25
N ALA A 125 6.61 -11.48 7.97
CA ALA A 125 6.64 -12.84 7.43
C ALA A 125 5.24 -13.28 6.99
N LYS A 126 4.21 -12.97 7.79
CA LYS A 126 2.82 -13.25 7.45
C LYS A 126 2.40 -12.49 6.20
N ALA A 127 2.63 -11.18 6.14
CA ALA A 127 2.31 -10.38 4.95
C ALA A 127 3.01 -10.91 3.69
N LYS A 128 4.30 -11.27 3.78
CA LYS A 128 5.03 -11.87 2.66
C LYS A 128 4.50 -13.25 2.27
N ALA A 129 4.01 -14.04 3.21
CA ALA A 129 3.39 -15.33 2.94
C ALA A 129 2.05 -15.17 2.21
N ASP A 130 1.22 -14.22 2.65
CA ASP A 130 -0.08 -13.90 2.05
C ASP A 130 0.12 -13.40 0.60
N ILE A 131 1.04 -12.46 0.37
CA ILE A 131 1.43 -11.97 -0.97
C ILE A 131 1.93 -13.13 -1.85
N LYS A 132 2.71 -14.05 -1.29
CA LYS A 132 3.20 -15.22 -2.05
C LYS A 132 2.08 -16.18 -2.40
N ALA A 133 1.10 -16.37 -1.51
CA ALA A 133 -0.07 -17.19 -1.76
C ALA A 133 -0.94 -16.57 -2.86
N GLU A 134 -1.20 -15.26 -2.80
CA GLU A 134 -1.93 -14.52 -3.83
C GLU A 134 -1.22 -14.61 -5.18
N LYS A 135 0.10 -14.38 -5.22
CA LYS A 135 0.90 -14.53 -6.45
C LYS A 135 0.82 -15.93 -7.06
N LYS A 136 0.66 -16.97 -6.22
CA LYS A 136 0.46 -18.34 -6.70
C LYS A 136 -0.96 -18.53 -7.24
N ALA A 137 -1.96 -17.99 -6.55
CA ALA A 137 -3.36 -18.02 -6.96
C ALA A 137 -3.57 -17.33 -8.31
N GLU A 138 -3.00 -16.14 -8.52
CA GLU A 138 -3.03 -15.39 -9.78
C GLU A 138 -2.43 -16.21 -10.95
N LYS A 139 -1.32 -16.91 -10.70
CA LYS A 139 -0.68 -17.78 -11.70
C LYS A 139 -1.48 -19.03 -12.04
N SER A 140 -2.31 -19.50 -11.12
CA SER A 140 -3.16 -20.70 -11.29
C SER A 140 -4.56 -20.38 -11.82
N ALA A 141 -4.99 -19.11 -11.83
CA ALA A 141 -6.27 -18.72 -12.41
C ALA A 141 -6.21 -18.83 -13.94
N PRO A 142 -7.23 -19.42 -14.60
CA PRO A 142 -7.31 -19.44 -16.05
C PRO A 142 -7.35 -18.00 -16.58
N LYS A 143 -6.51 -17.69 -17.58
CA LYS A 143 -6.51 -16.38 -18.24
C LYS A 143 -7.83 -16.16 -18.98
N THR A 144 -8.84 -15.62 -18.32
CA THR A 144 -9.93 -14.96 -19.02
C THR A 144 -9.39 -13.64 -19.57
N ALA A 145 -9.14 -13.64 -20.89
CA ALA A 145 -8.93 -12.43 -21.66
C ALA A 145 -10.14 -11.50 -21.50
N GLY A 146 -9.90 -10.29 -21.00
CA GLY A 146 -10.77 -9.14 -21.15
C GLY A 146 -10.12 -8.16 -22.10
#